data_AF-A0A9E0N686-F1
#
_entry.id   AF-A0A9E0N686-F1
#
_cell.length_a   1.000
_cell.length_b   1.000
_cell.length_c   1.000
_cell.angle_alpha   90.00
_cell.angle_beta   90.00
_cell.angle_gamma   90.00
#
_symmetry.space_group_name_H-M   'P 1'
#
loop_
_entity.id
_entity.type
_entity.pdbx_description
1 polymer ?
#
loop_
_entity_poly.entity_id
_entity_poly.type
_entity_poly.pdbx_seq_one_letter_code
_entity_poly.pdbx_strand_id
1 'polypeptide(L)'
;MPDGLDPASPLGAALAALLDRARGQLTAADLPALVMGDPGTADYVAAYARVLTDGLPALLEPDAGGRRLLHHFDIRENLLLSHTDAARSGRHRWFSILTGCIELLDWHDPDHHRAAPAARMLGQVLTDSFALEAAGDPAAPVDLLPALTAALQETEHQHRHALAVLAALLVGPRRGAEPEAACAELHRCHDAFQEWVDADGGNNPWVARSEAFVWGAVLDHRADLARWLALVHAHCPSAPGIAAVTRARLLEEGARWRPRRR
;
A
#
# COMPACT_ATOMS: atom_id res chain seq x y z
N MET A 1 15.26 4.90 21.64
CA MET A 1 14.42 3.89 20.98
C MET A 1 13.96 4.54 19.70
N PRO A 2 14.27 4.01 18.52
CA PRO A 2 13.58 4.46 17.32
C PRO A 2 12.14 3.96 17.45
N ASP A 3 11.20 4.88 17.31
CA ASP A 3 9.77 4.67 17.48
C ASP A 3 9.26 3.73 16.37
N GLY A 4 9.24 2.43 16.68
CA GLY A 4 8.48 1.48 15.89
C GLY A 4 6.99 1.81 15.98
N LEU A 5 6.25 1.50 14.92
CA LEU A 5 4.80 1.65 14.85
C LEU A 5 4.11 1.25 16.17
N ASP A 6 3.52 2.23 16.86
CA ASP A 6 2.76 1.99 18.08
C ASP A 6 1.51 1.16 17.71
N PRO A 7 1.36 -0.08 18.20
CA PRO A 7 0.17 -0.89 17.95
C PRO A 7 -1.12 -0.22 18.43
N ALA A 8 -1.03 0.71 19.39
CA ALA A 8 -2.15 1.49 19.89
C ALA A 8 -2.49 2.73 19.04
N SER A 9 -1.64 3.09 18.06
CA SER A 9 -1.96 4.13 17.09
C SER A 9 -3.11 3.70 16.17
N PRO A 10 -3.88 4.64 15.59
CA PRO A 10 -4.93 4.31 14.61
C PRO A 10 -4.42 3.45 13.46
N LEU A 11 -3.21 3.73 12.97
CA LEU A 11 -2.59 2.95 11.91
C LEU A 11 -2.20 1.55 12.39
N GLY A 12 -1.57 1.45 13.56
CA GLY A 12 -1.19 0.18 14.15
C GLY A 12 -2.38 -0.75 14.35
N ALA A 13 -3.48 -0.20 14.84
CA ALA A 13 -4.74 -0.94 15.00
C ALA A 13 -5.32 -1.39 13.64
N ALA A 14 -5.33 -0.51 12.62
CA ALA A 14 -5.83 -0.84 11.29
C ALA A 14 -5.01 -1.93 10.59
N LEU A 15 -3.67 -1.82 10.65
CA LEU A 15 -2.76 -2.83 10.09
C LEU A 15 -2.84 -4.15 10.88
N ALA A 16 -2.92 -4.12 12.20
CA ALA A 16 -3.11 -5.32 13.01
C ALA A 16 -4.41 -6.06 12.64
N ALA A 17 -5.53 -5.33 12.50
CA ALA A 17 -6.81 -5.91 12.11
C ALA A 17 -6.76 -6.54 10.70
N LEU A 18 -6.10 -5.86 9.75
CA LEU A 18 -5.92 -6.39 8.39
C LEU A 18 -5.03 -7.64 8.39
N LEU A 19 -3.92 -7.62 9.13
CA LEU A 19 -3.01 -8.75 9.30
C LEU A 19 -3.74 -9.95 9.89
N ASP A 20 -4.48 -9.77 10.98
CA ASP A 20 -5.23 -10.83 11.65
C ASP A 20 -6.30 -11.43 10.74
N ARG A 21 -6.98 -10.59 9.96
CA ARG A 21 -7.97 -11.07 8.99
C ARG A 21 -7.31 -11.89 7.89
N ALA A 22 -6.20 -11.43 7.32
CA ALA A 22 -5.45 -12.18 6.30
C ALA A 22 -4.92 -13.51 6.84
N ARG A 23 -4.41 -13.53 8.08
CA ARG A 23 -3.96 -14.74 8.77
C ARG A 23 -5.08 -15.76 8.93
N GLY A 24 -6.29 -15.32 9.28
CA GLY A 24 -7.47 -16.19 9.42
C GLY A 24 -7.89 -16.88 8.11
N GLN A 25 -7.42 -16.38 6.96
CA GLN A 25 -7.73 -16.94 5.63
C GLN A 25 -6.63 -17.82 5.07
N LEU A 26 -5.52 -18.01 5.79
CA LEU A 26 -4.36 -18.77 5.34
C LEU A 26 -3.98 -19.83 6.38
N THR A 27 -3.38 -20.91 5.91
CA THR A 27 -2.83 -21.97 6.76
C THR A 27 -1.37 -22.21 6.41
N ALA A 28 -0.61 -22.79 7.34
CA ALA A 28 0.78 -23.14 7.09
C ALA A 28 0.96 -24.08 5.88
N ALA A 29 -0.04 -24.91 5.58
CA ALA A 29 -0.05 -25.82 4.43
C ALA A 29 -0.18 -25.07 3.07
N ASP A 30 -0.72 -23.85 3.06
CA ASP A 30 -0.83 -23.04 1.85
C ASP A 30 0.54 -22.46 1.44
N LEU A 31 1.43 -22.20 2.41
CA LEU A 31 2.65 -21.42 2.23
C LEU A 31 3.61 -21.94 1.15
N PRO A 32 3.91 -23.25 1.03
CA PRO A 32 4.85 -23.73 0.01
C PRO A 32 4.45 -23.40 -1.44
N ALA A 33 3.16 -23.20 -1.69
CA ALA A 33 2.64 -22.82 -3.01
C ALA A 33 2.53 -21.29 -3.21
N LEU A 34 2.65 -20.51 -2.14
CA LEU A 34 2.45 -19.07 -2.11
C LEU A 34 3.76 -18.28 -2.06
N VAL A 35 4.79 -18.83 -1.42
CA VAL A 35 6.13 -18.21 -1.34
C VAL A 35 6.95 -18.50 -2.60
N MET A 36 7.99 -17.69 -2.86
CA MET A 36 8.98 -17.98 -3.88
C MET A 36 9.55 -19.41 -3.75
N GLY A 37 9.56 -20.15 -4.88
CA GLY A 37 10.06 -21.53 -4.99
C GLY A 37 11.53 -21.62 -5.41
N ASP A 38 12.45 -21.09 -4.60
CA ASP A 38 13.91 -21.12 -4.82
C ASP A 38 14.64 -21.92 -3.70
N PRO A 39 15.98 -21.96 -3.64
CA PRO A 39 16.70 -22.67 -2.58
C PRO A 39 16.41 -22.19 -1.15
N GLY A 40 15.96 -20.94 -0.95
CA GLY A 40 15.59 -20.35 0.35
C GLY A 40 14.14 -20.60 0.78
N THR A 41 13.33 -21.29 -0.06
CA THR A 41 11.90 -21.54 0.17
C THR A 41 11.56 -21.99 1.59
N ALA A 42 12.35 -22.91 2.17
CA ALA A 42 12.06 -23.45 3.50
C ALA A 42 12.11 -22.37 4.59
N ASP A 43 13.04 -21.44 4.50
CA ASP A 43 13.20 -20.34 5.46
C ASP A 43 12.08 -19.32 5.31
N TYR A 44 11.66 -19.02 4.07
CA TYR A 44 10.48 -18.18 3.82
C TYR A 44 9.20 -18.82 4.39
N VAL A 45 8.98 -20.12 4.14
CA VAL A 45 7.83 -20.85 4.69
C VAL A 45 7.84 -20.79 6.20
N ALA A 46 9.00 -21.00 6.84
CA ALA A 46 9.12 -20.92 8.29
C ALA A 46 8.82 -19.51 8.83
N ALA A 47 9.33 -18.47 8.17
CA ALA A 47 9.08 -17.08 8.54
C ALA A 47 7.59 -16.73 8.46
N TYR A 48 6.93 -17.05 7.34
CA TYR A 48 5.49 -16.79 7.20
C TYR A 48 4.65 -17.70 8.09
N ALA A 49 5.05 -18.94 8.36
CA ALA A 49 4.35 -19.81 9.32
C ALA A 49 4.34 -19.20 10.73
N ARG A 50 5.44 -18.56 11.13
CA ARG A 50 5.52 -17.80 12.38
C ARG A 50 4.58 -16.59 12.37
N VAL A 51 4.53 -15.84 11.27
CA VAL A 51 3.58 -14.72 11.12
C VAL A 51 2.12 -15.21 11.18
N LEU A 52 1.79 -16.32 10.53
CA LEU A 52 0.45 -16.90 10.60
C LEU A 52 0.08 -17.29 12.04
N THR A 53 1.03 -17.86 12.79
CA THR A 53 0.81 -18.33 14.16
C THR A 53 0.72 -17.19 15.16
N ASP A 54 1.68 -16.27 15.14
CA ASP A 54 1.89 -15.29 16.21
C ASP A 54 1.44 -13.87 15.82
N GLY A 55 1.31 -13.56 14.54
CA GLY A 55 0.83 -12.27 14.04
C GLY A 55 1.82 -11.13 14.17
N LEU A 56 1.30 -9.96 14.55
CA LEU A 56 2.09 -8.73 14.69
C LEU A 56 3.28 -8.89 15.65
N PRO A 57 3.17 -9.57 16.81
CA PRO A 57 4.31 -9.90 17.67
C PRO A 57 5.47 -10.58 16.94
N ALA A 58 5.21 -11.55 16.05
CA ALA A 58 6.29 -12.21 15.30
C ALA A 58 7.08 -11.25 14.41
N LEU A 59 6.46 -10.17 13.94
CA LEU A 59 7.11 -9.15 13.10
C LEU A 59 7.90 -8.14 13.92
N LEU A 60 7.36 -7.69 15.05
CA LEU A 60 7.86 -6.53 15.79
C LEU A 60 8.71 -6.87 17.02
N GLU A 61 8.57 -8.07 17.60
CA GLU A 61 9.39 -8.47 18.74
C GLU A 61 10.82 -8.82 18.30
N PRO A 62 11.84 -8.24 18.94
CA PRO A 62 13.22 -8.62 18.67
C PRO A 62 13.48 -10.09 19.02
N ASP A 63 14.25 -10.79 18.19
CA ASP A 63 14.80 -12.09 18.51
C ASP A 63 15.87 -11.99 19.63
N ALA A 64 16.45 -13.12 20.02
CA ALA A 64 17.50 -13.16 21.05
C ALA A 64 18.76 -12.34 20.66
N GLY A 65 18.93 -12.00 19.39
CA GLY A 65 19.98 -11.12 18.86
C GLY A 65 19.54 -9.66 18.67
N GLY A 66 18.34 -9.29 19.12
CA GLY A 66 17.79 -7.94 18.99
C GLY A 66 17.25 -7.60 17.60
N ARG A 67 17.14 -8.56 16.68
CA ARG A 67 16.67 -8.34 15.31
C ARG A 67 15.19 -8.70 15.18
N ARG A 68 14.43 -7.83 14.52
CA ARG A 68 13.01 -8.08 14.22
C ARG A 68 12.86 -8.86 12.92
N LEU A 69 11.87 -9.76 12.87
CA LEU A 69 11.57 -10.54 11.66
C LEU A 69 11.18 -9.64 10.48
N LEU A 70 10.53 -8.50 10.74
CA LEU A 70 10.15 -7.50 9.74
C LEU A 70 11.35 -7.07 8.85
N HIS A 71 12.55 -6.99 9.44
CA HIS A 71 13.75 -6.58 8.72
C HIS A 71 14.62 -7.77 8.27
N HIS A 72 14.17 -9.01 8.49
CA HIS A 72 14.89 -10.20 8.06
C HIS A 72 14.87 -10.31 6.53
N PHE A 73 15.99 -10.75 5.96
CA PHE A 73 16.14 -10.92 4.51
C PHE A 73 15.04 -11.82 3.92
N ASP A 74 14.71 -12.91 4.63
CA ASP A 74 13.71 -13.90 4.21
C ASP A 74 12.31 -13.33 4.00
N ILE A 75 11.93 -12.33 4.80
CA ILE A 75 10.69 -11.60 4.60
C ILE A 75 10.88 -10.63 3.43
N ARG A 76 11.91 -9.76 3.49
CA ARG A 76 12.12 -8.69 2.51
C ARG A 76 12.28 -9.17 1.07
N GLU A 77 12.92 -10.31 0.85
CA GLU A 77 13.12 -10.86 -0.49
C GLU A 77 11.81 -11.42 -1.07
N ASN A 78 11.02 -12.13 -0.26
CA ASN A 78 9.78 -12.74 -0.71
C ASN A 78 8.64 -11.72 -0.93
N LEU A 79 8.66 -10.64 -0.15
CA LEU A 79 7.74 -9.50 -0.31
C LEU A 79 7.80 -8.94 -1.75
N LEU A 80 8.94 -8.96 -2.44
CA LEU A 80 9.03 -8.50 -3.83
C LEU A 80 8.25 -9.36 -4.84
N LEU A 81 8.01 -10.64 -4.53
CA LEU A 81 7.53 -11.64 -5.49
C LEU A 81 6.13 -12.19 -5.18
N SER A 82 5.68 -12.13 -3.93
CA SER A 82 4.36 -12.63 -3.49
C SER A 82 3.17 -12.05 -4.27
N HIS A 83 3.35 -10.91 -4.95
CA HIS A 83 2.28 -10.14 -5.57
C HIS A 83 2.10 -10.37 -7.06
N THR A 84 3.04 -11.03 -7.74
CA THR A 84 2.90 -11.32 -9.18
C THR A 84 1.80 -12.33 -9.47
N ASP A 85 1.49 -13.16 -8.46
CA ASP A 85 0.61 -14.32 -8.59
C ASP A 85 -0.75 -14.14 -7.90
N ALA A 86 -1.02 -12.95 -7.34
CA ALA A 86 -2.24 -12.65 -6.59
C ALA A 86 -3.54 -13.04 -7.33
N ALA A 87 -3.57 -12.86 -8.65
CA ALA A 87 -4.76 -13.16 -9.45
C ALA A 87 -5.05 -14.67 -9.63
N ARG A 88 -4.15 -15.56 -9.22
CA ARG A 88 -4.28 -17.02 -9.45
C ARG A 88 -5.40 -17.66 -8.64
N SER A 89 -5.61 -17.23 -7.40
CA SER A 89 -6.70 -17.72 -6.54
C SER A 89 -6.97 -16.79 -5.36
N GLY A 90 -8.09 -16.99 -4.66
CA GLY A 90 -8.39 -16.25 -3.42
C GLY A 90 -7.29 -16.39 -2.36
N ARG A 91 -6.64 -17.56 -2.25
CA ARG A 91 -5.50 -17.77 -1.34
C ARG A 91 -4.29 -16.89 -1.72
N HIS A 92 -3.99 -16.75 -3.01
CA HIS A 92 -2.90 -15.86 -3.46
C HIS A 92 -3.24 -14.38 -3.18
N ARG A 93 -4.51 -13.98 -3.31
CA ARG A 93 -4.94 -12.63 -2.93
C ARG A 93 -4.79 -12.38 -1.44
N TRP A 94 -5.22 -13.32 -0.60
CA TRP A 94 -5.04 -13.22 0.85
C TRP A 94 -3.57 -13.17 1.26
N PHE A 95 -2.70 -13.93 0.58
CA PHE A 95 -1.26 -13.85 0.79
C PHE A 95 -0.68 -12.50 0.34
N SER A 96 -1.11 -11.97 -0.81
CA SER A 96 -0.75 -10.63 -1.28
C SER A 96 -1.19 -9.52 -0.31
N ILE A 97 -2.36 -9.65 0.33
CA ILE A 97 -2.82 -8.73 1.38
C ILE A 97 -1.96 -8.86 2.64
N LEU A 98 -1.63 -10.09 3.06
CA LEU A 98 -0.74 -10.34 4.20
C LEU A 98 0.62 -9.66 3.99
N THR A 99 1.26 -9.90 2.85
CA THR A 99 2.57 -9.34 2.52
C THR A 99 2.51 -7.83 2.31
N GLY A 100 1.43 -7.33 1.70
CA GLY A 100 1.15 -5.90 1.62
C GLY A 100 1.04 -5.22 2.97
N CYS A 101 0.37 -5.85 3.94
CA CYS A 101 0.29 -5.36 5.31
C CYS A 101 1.66 -5.30 5.99
N ILE A 102 2.51 -6.32 5.80
CA ILE A 102 3.86 -6.36 6.36
C ILE A 102 4.73 -5.23 5.78
N GLU A 103 4.69 -4.99 4.47
CA GLU A 103 5.42 -3.86 3.87
C GLU A 103 4.88 -2.49 4.32
N LEU A 104 3.56 -2.36 4.52
CA LEU A 104 2.97 -1.12 5.03
C LEU A 104 3.37 -0.84 6.49
N LEU A 105 3.69 -1.88 7.28
CA LEU A 105 4.29 -1.70 8.61
C LEU A 105 5.72 -1.14 8.52
N ASP A 106 6.52 -1.61 7.55
CA ASP A 106 7.88 -1.09 7.27
C ASP A 106 7.84 0.36 6.74
N TRP A 107 6.75 0.77 6.07
CA TRP A 107 6.57 2.14 5.56
C TRP A 107 6.62 3.22 6.66
N HIS A 108 6.19 2.88 7.87
CA HIS A 108 6.14 3.80 9.00
C HIS A 108 7.40 3.81 9.86
N ASP A 109 8.41 3.02 9.51
CA ASP A 109 9.72 3.09 10.15
C ASP A 109 10.47 4.37 9.69
N PRO A 110 10.76 5.33 10.60
CA PRO A 110 11.44 6.57 10.25
C PRO A 110 12.86 6.37 9.70
N ASP A 111 13.48 5.22 9.98
CA ASP A 111 14.83 4.88 9.49
C ASP A 111 14.82 4.31 8.05
N HIS A 112 13.64 4.06 7.46
CA HIS A 112 13.48 3.47 6.12
C HIS A 112 13.02 4.47 5.06
N HIS A 113 13.97 4.94 4.25
CA HIS A 113 13.78 5.96 3.20
C HIS A 113 12.98 5.54 1.94
N ARG A 114 12.38 4.36 1.87
CA ARG A 114 11.76 3.89 0.61
C ARG A 114 10.26 4.17 0.57
N ALA A 115 9.82 5.30 0.00
CA ALA A 115 8.39 5.57 -0.18
C ALA A 115 7.75 4.91 -1.44
N ALA A 116 8.55 4.42 -2.40
CA ALA A 116 8.04 3.75 -3.60
C ALA A 116 7.38 2.37 -3.35
N PRO A 117 7.91 1.50 -2.46
CA PRO A 117 7.27 0.23 -2.10
C PRO A 117 5.86 0.41 -1.54
N ALA A 118 5.64 1.43 -0.75
CA ALA A 118 4.38 1.69 -0.08
C ALA A 118 3.20 2.03 -1.01
N ALA A 119 3.44 2.85 -2.04
CA ALA A 119 2.44 3.19 -3.04
C ALA A 119 1.99 1.97 -3.84
N ARG A 120 2.96 1.10 -4.16
CA ARG A 120 2.71 -0.21 -4.74
C ARG A 120 1.80 -0.99 -3.80
N MET A 121 2.23 -1.24 -2.56
CA MET A 121 1.51 -2.07 -1.57
C MET A 121 0.09 -1.62 -1.27
N LEU A 122 -0.11 -0.32 -1.01
CA LEU A 122 -1.44 0.21 -0.78
C LEU A 122 -2.35 -0.07 -1.98
N GLY A 123 -1.85 0.17 -3.20
CA GLY A 123 -2.59 -0.16 -4.43
C GLY A 123 -2.91 -1.65 -4.56
N GLN A 124 -2.03 -2.55 -4.09
CA GLN A 124 -2.27 -3.99 -4.12
C GLN A 124 -3.31 -4.42 -3.10
N VAL A 125 -3.18 -3.99 -1.85
CA VAL A 125 -4.15 -4.26 -0.79
C VAL A 125 -5.54 -3.83 -1.23
N LEU A 126 -5.70 -2.62 -1.76
CA LEU A 126 -6.98 -2.15 -2.29
C LEU A 126 -7.52 -3.06 -3.42
N THR A 127 -6.67 -3.36 -4.41
CA THR A 127 -7.06 -4.17 -5.58
C THR A 127 -7.50 -5.57 -5.17
N ASP A 128 -6.72 -6.25 -4.33
CA ASP A 128 -7.01 -7.61 -3.92
C ASP A 128 -8.22 -7.67 -2.97
N SER A 129 -8.42 -6.66 -2.13
CA SER A 129 -9.59 -6.56 -1.26
C SER A 129 -10.88 -6.42 -2.06
N PHE A 130 -10.93 -5.51 -3.05
CA PHE A 130 -12.09 -5.37 -3.93
C PHE A 130 -12.30 -6.58 -4.82
N ALA A 131 -11.23 -7.24 -5.27
CA ALA A 131 -11.34 -8.45 -6.07
C ALA A 131 -11.92 -9.63 -5.27
N LEU A 132 -11.58 -9.75 -3.99
CA LEU A 132 -12.16 -10.74 -3.08
C LEU A 132 -13.64 -10.45 -2.83
N GLU A 133 -14.01 -9.19 -2.58
CA GLU A 133 -15.40 -8.78 -2.43
C GLU A 133 -16.22 -9.10 -3.69
N ALA A 134 -15.70 -8.74 -4.87
CA ALA A 134 -16.36 -9.02 -6.15
C ALA A 134 -16.49 -10.53 -6.43
N ALA A 135 -15.60 -11.36 -5.87
CA ALA A 135 -15.69 -12.82 -5.93
C ALA A 135 -16.66 -13.42 -4.90
N GLY A 136 -17.27 -12.59 -4.04
CA GLY A 136 -18.22 -13.02 -3.01
C GLY A 136 -17.56 -13.62 -1.78
N ASP A 137 -16.27 -13.34 -1.52
CA ASP A 137 -15.62 -13.75 -0.28
C ASP A 137 -16.19 -12.94 0.90
N PRO A 138 -16.90 -13.57 1.85
CA PRO A 138 -17.52 -12.86 2.97
C PRO A 138 -16.50 -12.26 3.95
N ALA A 139 -15.23 -12.69 3.88
CA ALA A 139 -14.16 -12.17 4.72
C ALA A 139 -13.39 -11.02 4.06
N ALA A 140 -13.71 -10.63 2.80
CA ALA A 140 -13.01 -9.57 2.10
C ALA A 140 -12.87 -8.29 2.97
N PRO A 141 -11.68 -7.70 3.12
CA PRO A 141 -11.41 -6.71 4.17
C PRO A 141 -11.78 -5.27 3.77
N VAL A 142 -12.81 -5.10 2.92
CA VAL A 142 -13.18 -3.81 2.35
C VAL A 142 -13.65 -2.82 3.43
N ASP A 143 -14.26 -3.32 4.50
CA ASP A 143 -14.64 -2.58 5.71
C ASP A 143 -13.45 -1.99 6.49
N LEU A 144 -12.25 -2.54 6.34
CA LEU A 144 -11.04 -2.07 7.03
C LEU A 144 -10.31 -0.97 6.26
N LEU A 145 -10.54 -0.85 4.95
CA LEU A 145 -9.81 0.07 4.09
C LEU A 145 -10.02 1.56 4.45
N PRO A 146 -11.22 2.02 4.87
CA PRO A 146 -11.40 3.41 5.31
C PRO A 146 -10.51 3.77 6.51
N ALA A 147 -10.43 2.90 7.52
CA ALA A 147 -9.59 3.14 8.69
C ALA A 147 -8.09 3.15 8.33
N LEU A 148 -7.67 2.19 7.49
CA LEU A 148 -6.29 2.12 7.00
C LEU A 148 -5.90 3.39 6.23
N THR A 149 -6.74 3.84 5.30
CA THR A 149 -6.45 5.01 4.46
C THR A 149 -6.49 6.31 5.23
N ALA A 150 -7.39 6.47 6.20
CA ALA A 150 -7.42 7.62 7.10
C ALA A 150 -6.14 7.71 7.94
N ALA A 151 -5.69 6.59 8.52
CA ALA A 151 -4.50 6.59 9.36
C ALA A 151 -3.22 6.91 8.56
N LEU A 152 -3.16 6.51 7.28
CA LEU A 152 -2.05 6.85 6.39
C LEU A 152 -2.01 8.34 6.00
N GLN A 153 -3.10 9.10 6.19
CA GLN A 153 -3.12 10.55 5.91
C GLN A 153 -2.39 11.37 6.97
N GLU A 154 -2.14 10.83 8.17
CA GLU A 154 -1.44 11.51 9.27
C GLU A 154 0.08 11.68 9.02
N THR A 155 0.54 11.37 7.80
CA THR A 155 1.93 11.55 7.38
C THR A 155 2.23 13.01 7.03
N GLU A 156 3.36 13.52 7.51
CA GLU A 156 3.88 14.84 7.12
C GLU A 156 4.39 14.86 5.66
N HIS A 157 4.56 13.70 5.04
CA HIS A 157 5.12 13.59 3.69
C HIS A 157 4.04 13.76 2.63
N GLN A 158 4.07 14.89 1.92
CA GLN A 158 3.03 15.32 0.98
C GLN A 158 2.60 14.27 -0.07
N HIS A 159 3.54 13.53 -0.67
CA HIS A 159 3.22 12.50 -1.67
C HIS A 159 2.52 11.26 -1.07
N ARG A 160 2.95 10.86 0.13
CA ARG A 160 2.32 9.76 0.88
C ARG A 160 0.91 10.17 1.29
N HIS A 161 0.77 11.42 1.74
CA HIS A 161 -0.52 12.03 2.06
C HIS A 161 -1.45 12.03 0.85
N ALA A 162 -0.99 12.53 -0.30
CA ALA A 162 -1.79 12.56 -1.52
C ALA A 162 -2.24 11.16 -2.01
N LEU A 163 -1.39 10.13 -1.88
CA LEU A 163 -1.82 8.75 -2.13
C LEU A 163 -2.85 8.25 -1.12
N ALA A 164 -2.67 8.56 0.16
CA ALA A 164 -3.62 8.18 1.21
C ALA A 164 -4.98 8.86 1.00
N VAL A 165 -4.99 10.12 0.55
CA VAL A 165 -6.22 10.85 0.15
C VAL A 165 -6.84 10.20 -1.09
N LEU A 166 -6.06 9.83 -2.10
CA LEU A 166 -6.57 9.10 -3.26
C LEU A 166 -7.17 7.77 -2.85
N ALA A 167 -6.48 6.99 -2.03
CA ALA A 167 -6.96 5.72 -1.52
C ALA A 167 -8.28 5.89 -0.76
N ALA A 168 -8.36 6.88 0.14
CA ALA A 168 -9.59 7.22 0.87
C ALA A 168 -10.76 7.57 -0.06
N LEU A 169 -10.50 8.35 -1.13
CA LEU A 169 -11.48 8.68 -2.16
C LEU A 169 -12.03 7.43 -2.89
N LEU A 170 -11.21 6.39 -3.03
CA LEU A 170 -11.59 5.13 -3.69
C LEU A 170 -12.39 4.18 -2.78
N VAL A 171 -12.18 4.21 -1.46
CA VAL A 171 -12.79 3.22 -0.53
C VAL A 171 -14.14 3.64 0.05
N GLY A 172 -14.39 4.93 0.29
CA GLY A 172 -15.70 5.45 0.75
C GLY A 172 -16.04 5.20 2.24
N PRO A 173 -17.07 5.89 2.81
CA PRO A 173 -18.43 5.95 2.26
C PRO A 173 -18.91 7.33 1.78
N ARG A 174 -19.70 7.33 0.70
CA ARG A 174 -20.12 8.49 -0.11
C ARG A 174 -21.28 9.29 0.52
N ARG A 175 -21.02 10.25 1.42
CA ARG A 175 -22.04 11.26 1.83
C ARG A 175 -21.44 12.66 2.00
N GLY A 176 -22.08 13.68 1.41
CA GLY A 176 -21.82 15.10 1.69
C GLY A 176 -20.54 15.69 1.09
N ALA A 177 -19.95 16.65 1.80
CA ALA A 177 -18.79 17.48 1.40
C ALA A 177 -17.42 16.75 1.44
N GLU A 178 -17.36 15.50 1.92
CA GLU A 178 -16.11 14.74 2.08
C GLU A 178 -15.42 14.38 0.76
N PRO A 179 -16.11 13.93 -0.32
CA PRO A 179 -15.46 13.68 -1.60
C PRO A 179 -14.96 14.96 -2.27
N GLU A 180 -15.65 16.09 -2.07
CA GLU A 180 -15.23 17.39 -2.61
C GLU A 180 -13.97 17.89 -1.91
N ALA A 181 -13.91 17.78 -0.57
CA ALA A 181 -12.73 18.11 0.21
C ALA A 181 -11.53 17.22 -0.18
N ALA A 182 -11.72 15.90 -0.30
CA ALA A 182 -10.66 14.99 -0.75
C ALA A 182 -10.20 15.31 -2.18
N CYS A 183 -11.12 15.64 -3.08
CA CYS A 183 -10.76 16.10 -4.43
C CYS A 183 -9.96 17.39 -4.40
N ALA A 184 -10.42 18.40 -3.66
CA ALA A 184 -9.71 19.67 -3.53
C ALA A 184 -8.31 19.50 -2.94
N GLU A 185 -8.18 18.62 -1.95
CA GLU A 185 -6.90 18.25 -1.34
C GLU A 185 -5.97 17.57 -2.36
N LEU A 186 -6.48 16.63 -3.15
CA LEU A 186 -5.70 16.01 -4.23
C LEU A 186 -5.20 17.01 -5.26
N HIS A 187 -6.04 17.99 -5.67
CA HIS A 187 -5.60 19.08 -6.55
C HIS A 187 -4.53 19.94 -5.88
N ARG A 188 -4.70 20.30 -4.61
CA ARG A 188 -3.72 21.07 -3.83
C ARG A 188 -2.37 20.37 -3.72
N CYS A 189 -2.37 19.07 -3.40
CA CYS A 189 -1.15 18.28 -3.33
C CYS A 189 -0.45 18.20 -4.68
N HIS A 190 -1.24 18.12 -5.75
CA HIS A 190 -0.70 18.01 -7.09
C HIS A 190 -0.07 19.30 -7.62
N ASP A 191 -0.70 20.44 -7.36
CA ASP A 191 -0.22 21.74 -7.82
C ASP A 191 0.99 22.25 -6.99
N ALA A 192 1.41 21.50 -5.95
CA ALA A 192 2.54 21.87 -5.12
C ALA A 192 3.89 21.64 -5.80
N PHE A 193 4.69 22.70 -5.83
CA PHE A 193 6.02 22.72 -6.43
C PHE A 193 6.95 21.64 -5.84
N GLN A 194 7.70 20.96 -6.70
CA GLN A 194 8.65 19.91 -6.32
C GLN A 194 10.06 20.32 -6.76
N GLU A 195 10.90 20.70 -5.80
CA GLU A 195 12.28 21.07 -6.09
C GLU A 195 13.10 19.86 -6.55
N TRP A 196 14.07 20.10 -7.44
CA TRP A 196 15.01 19.07 -7.88
C TRP A 196 15.92 18.60 -6.75
N VAL A 197 16.20 19.49 -5.81
CA VAL A 197 17.06 19.27 -4.65
C VAL A 197 16.19 19.37 -3.41
N ASP A 198 16.39 18.48 -2.43
CA ASP A 198 15.72 18.59 -1.13
C ASP A 198 16.38 19.66 -0.24
N ALA A 199 15.81 19.90 0.95
CA ALA A 199 16.30 20.89 1.90
C ALA A 199 17.74 20.63 2.38
N ASP A 200 18.22 19.40 2.27
CA ASP A 200 19.55 18.96 2.70
C ASP A 200 20.58 18.98 1.55
N GLY A 201 20.18 19.43 0.35
CA GLY A 201 21.06 19.51 -0.81
C GLY A 201 21.16 18.21 -1.62
N GLY A 202 20.36 17.19 -1.28
CA GLY A 202 20.30 15.90 -1.97
C GLY A 202 19.39 15.90 -3.20
N ASN A 203 19.51 14.90 -4.08
CA ASN A 203 18.56 14.72 -5.19
C ASN A 203 17.18 14.36 -4.60
N ASN A 204 16.16 15.17 -4.88
CA ASN A 204 14.80 14.85 -4.46
C ASN A 204 14.31 13.63 -5.26
N PRO A 205 14.13 12.44 -4.65
CA PRO A 205 13.64 11.26 -5.37
C PRO A 205 12.20 11.44 -5.86
N TRP A 206 11.49 12.43 -5.33
CA TRP A 206 10.10 12.76 -5.61
C TRP A 206 9.91 13.89 -6.63
N VAL A 207 11.00 14.43 -7.21
CA VAL A 207 10.87 15.52 -8.18
C VAL A 207 10.18 15.06 -9.47
N ALA A 208 9.00 15.62 -9.69
CA ALA A 208 8.27 15.50 -10.95
C ALA A 208 8.71 16.63 -11.91
N ARG A 209 9.25 16.27 -13.08
CA ARG A 209 9.63 17.25 -14.13
C ARG A 209 8.45 17.73 -14.97
N SER A 210 7.29 17.10 -14.82
CA SER A 210 6.05 17.46 -15.51
C SER A 210 4.93 17.58 -14.48
N GLU A 211 3.90 18.33 -14.83
CA GLU A 211 2.59 18.42 -14.15
C GLU A 211 1.83 17.09 -14.16
N ALA A 212 2.50 15.93 -14.13
CA ALA A 212 1.83 14.66 -13.97
C ALA A 212 1.50 14.51 -12.48
N PHE A 213 0.24 14.22 -12.16
CA PHE A 213 -0.32 13.92 -10.85
C PHE A 213 0.57 13.10 -9.92
N VAL A 214 0.15 12.98 -8.66
CA VAL A 214 0.78 12.19 -7.57
C VAL A 214 1.46 10.89 -8.04
N TRP A 215 0.93 10.25 -9.09
CA TRP A 215 1.54 9.20 -9.90
C TRP A 215 3.06 9.26 -10.09
N GLY A 216 3.61 10.40 -10.53
CA GLY A 216 4.99 10.44 -11.00
C GLY A 216 6.06 10.46 -9.92
N ALA A 217 5.69 10.90 -8.72
CA ALA A 217 6.58 10.85 -7.57
C ALA A 217 6.56 9.46 -6.93
N VAL A 218 5.41 8.78 -6.89
CA VAL A 218 5.26 7.58 -6.05
C VAL A 218 5.19 6.25 -6.80
N LEU A 219 5.05 6.26 -8.13
CA LEU A 219 5.00 5.04 -8.92
C LEU A 219 6.25 4.92 -9.82
N ASP A 220 7.10 3.95 -9.51
CA ASP A 220 8.33 3.70 -10.29
C ASP A 220 8.10 2.73 -11.46
N HIS A 221 6.93 2.07 -11.52
CA HIS A 221 6.62 1.03 -12.49
C HIS A 221 5.27 1.22 -13.18
N ARG A 222 5.24 0.94 -14.48
CA ARG A 222 4.02 1.06 -15.32
C ARG A 222 2.90 0.11 -14.89
N ALA A 223 3.23 -1.05 -14.32
CA ALA A 223 2.26 -2.01 -13.83
C ALA A 223 1.49 -1.45 -12.61
N ASP A 224 2.18 -0.74 -11.72
CA ASP A 224 1.57 -0.15 -10.53
C ASP A 224 0.64 1.00 -10.93
N LEU A 225 1.05 1.83 -11.90
CA LEU A 225 0.17 2.83 -12.48
C LEU A 225 -1.08 2.23 -13.12
N ALA A 226 -0.94 1.16 -13.91
CA ALA A 226 -2.10 0.51 -14.53
C ALA A 226 -3.11 0.02 -13.48
N ARG A 227 -2.63 -0.49 -12.34
CA ARG A 227 -3.45 -0.91 -11.21
C ARG A 227 -4.21 0.25 -10.59
N TRP A 228 -3.52 1.35 -10.28
CA TRP A 228 -4.15 2.55 -9.73
C TRP A 228 -5.19 3.16 -10.68
N LEU A 229 -4.91 3.19 -11.98
CA LEU A 229 -5.87 3.67 -12.98
C LEU A 229 -7.11 2.77 -13.06
N ALA A 230 -6.96 1.46 -12.91
CA ALA A 230 -8.10 0.55 -12.83
C ALA A 230 -8.96 0.82 -11.59
N LEU A 231 -8.33 1.06 -10.43
CA LEU A 231 -9.04 1.45 -9.21
C LEU A 231 -9.79 2.79 -9.38
N VAL A 232 -9.12 3.81 -9.94
CA VAL A 232 -9.74 5.10 -10.24
C VAL A 232 -10.92 4.95 -11.20
N HIS A 233 -10.76 4.13 -12.23
CA HIS A 233 -11.83 3.90 -13.20
C HIS A 233 -13.06 3.28 -12.53
N ALA A 234 -12.87 2.30 -11.64
CA ALA A 234 -13.94 1.53 -11.02
C ALA A 234 -14.59 2.23 -9.81
N HIS A 235 -13.81 2.90 -8.95
CA HIS A 235 -14.28 3.31 -7.63
C HIS A 235 -14.34 4.82 -7.40
N CYS A 236 -13.58 5.62 -8.17
CA CYS A 236 -13.58 7.08 -8.01
C CYS A 236 -14.98 7.67 -8.30
N PRO A 237 -15.51 8.57 -7.45
CA PRO A 237 -16.83 9.13 -7.64
C PRO A 237 -17.02 9.79 -9.02
N SER A 238 -18.16 9.51 -9.66
CA SER A 238 -18.54 10.06 -10.97
C SER A 238 -19.52 11.23 -10.88
N ALA A 239 -19.83 11.70 -9.67
CA ALA A 239 -20.75 12.81 -9.46
C ALA A 239 -20.24 14.08 -10.18
N PRO A 240 -21.16 14.94 -10.68
CA PRO A 240 -20.78 16.22 -11.31
C PRO A 240 -19.92 17.11 -10.41
N GLY A 241 -19.23 18.09 -10.99
CA GLY A 241 -18.40 19.04 -10.26
C GLY A 241 -16.95 18.57 -10.10
N ILE A 242 -16.34 18.86 -8.95
CA ILE A 242 -14.91 18.64 -8.74
C ILE A 242 -14.52 17.16 -8.84
N ALA A 243 -15.38 16.22 -8.42
CA ALA A 243 -15.11 14.79 -8.51
C ALA A 243 -14.94 14.30 -9.95
N ALA A 244 -15.83 14.72 -10.86
CA ALA A 244 -15.72 14.40 -12.28
C ALA A 244 -14.44 14.98 -12.91
N VAL A 245 -14.07 16.22 -12.54
CA VAL A 245 -12.83 16.88 -12.99
C VAL A 245 -11.61 16.14 -12.47
N THR A 246 -11.56 15.79 -11.18
CA THR A 246 -10.49 15.02 -10.55
C THR A 246 -10.32 13.67 -11.23
N ARG A 247 -11.41 12.92 -11.44
CA ARG A 247 -11.37 11.63 -12.13
C ARG A 247 -10.84 11.75 -13.56
N ALA A 248 -11.32 12.74 -14.32
CA ALA A 248 -10.85 12.97 -15.68
C ALA A 248 -9.35 13.30 -15.72
N ARG A 249 -8.90 14.21 -14.85
CA ARG A 249 -7.49 14.60 -14.71
C ARG A 249 -6.60 13.42 -14.35
N LEU A 250 -6.98 12.64 -13.33
CA LEU A 250 -6.26 11.43 -12.91
C LEU A 250 -6.03 10.44 -14.06
N LEU A 251 -7.07 10.20 -14.86
CA LEU A 251 -7.03 9.27 -16.00
C LEU A 251 -6.22 9.82 -17.18
N GLU A 252 -6.42 11.09 -17.54
CA GLU A 252 -5.72 11.74 -18.65
C GLU A 252 -4.21 11.84 -18.40
N GLU A 253 -3.82 12.33 -17.22
CA GLU A 253 -2.42 12.49 -16.86
C GLU A 253 -1.74 11.14 -16.64
N GLY A 254 -2.42 10.19 -15.99
CA GLY A 254 -1.91 8.83 -15.85
C GLY A 254 -1.64 8.16 -17.20
N ALA A 255 -2.48 8.37 -18.22
CA ALA A 255 -2.21 7.84 -19.57
C ALA A 255 -0.97 8.46 -20.25
N ARG A 256 -0.68 9.74 -19.93
CA ARG A 256 0.49 10.47 -20.44
C ARG A 256 1.77 10.17 -19.66
N TRP A 257 1.65 9.67 -18.43
CA TRP A 257 2.79 9.39 -17.56
C TRP A 257 3.81 8.45 -18.20
N ARG A 258 5.09 8.73 -17.98
CA ARG A 258 6.22 7.90 -18.43
C ARG A 258 7.23 7.77 -17.28
N PRO A 259 7.72 6.55 -16.99
CA PRO A 259 8.77 6.37 -16.01
C PRO A 259 10.05 7.09 -16.45
N ARG A 260 10.86 7.54 -15.49
CA ARG A 260 12.19 8.06 -15.77
C ARG A 260 13.00 6.99 -16.52
N ARG A 261 13.57 7.35 -17.67
CA ARG A 261 14.67 6.57 -18.23
C ARG A 261 15.87 6.78 -17.29
N ARG A 262 16.28 5.71 -16.60
CA ARG A 262 17.55 5.68 -15.87
C ARG A 262 18.71 5.80 -16.84
#